data_AF-A0A1T4U202-F1
#
_entry.id   AF-A0A1T4U202-F1
#
_cell.length_a   1.000
_cell.length_b   1.000
_cell.length_c   1.000
_cell.angle_alpha   90.00
_cell.angle_beta   90.00
_cell.angle_gamma   90.00
#
_symmetry.space_group_name_H-M   'P 1'
#
loop_
_entity.id
_entity.type
_entity.pdbx_description
1 polymer ?
#
loop_
_entity_poly.entity_id
_entity_poly.type
_entity_poly.pdbx_seq_one_letter_code
_entity_poly.pdbx_strand_id
1 'polypeptide(L)'
;MAMSQQDTRVNAYILKSADFARPILEHLRDLVHKACPEAAETIKWGMPFFTCNEQLLCSFAAFKAHCSFTFWKGAHMDDPDNIFRKRGENGMGQLGKITSLKDLPSDKIFIKYLKTAAKLSTASTPPAAQKTTPGKKELEVPDWLLSAIKKNKKAWTTFDAFSYSNKKEYVEWITSAKTAATRDNRLTDALAWMAEGKIRNWKYVK
;
A
#
# COMPACT_ATOMS: atom_id res chain seq x y z
N MET A 1 19.10 11.68 -26.69
CA MET A 1 18.41 10.37 -26.78
C MET A 1 18.74 9.62 -25.50
N ALA A 2 17.80 9.53 -24.55
CA ALA A 2 18.03 8.79 -23.31
C ALA A 2 17.70 7.31 -23.57
N MET A 3 18.71 6.45 -23.66
CA MET A 3 18.50 5.01 -23.55
C MET A 3 18.00 4.75 -22.13
N SER A 4 16.76 4.26 -21.98
CA SER A 4 16.26 3.86 -20.66
C SER A 4 17.15 2.71 -20.16
N GLN A 5 17.91 2.99 -19.11
CA GLN A 5 18.86 2.06 -18.54
C GLN A 5 18.05 0.97 -17.82
N GLN A 6 17.83 -0.15 -18.51
CA GLN A 6 17.13 -1.31 -17.97
C GLN A 6 17.75 -1.74 -16.63
N ASP A 7 16.95 -1.83 -15.57
CA ASP A 7 17.43 -2.14 -14.23
C ASP A 7 17.76 -3.65 -14.13
N THR A 8 19.01 -3.95 -13.75
CA THR A 8 19.49 -5.32 -13.61
C THR A 8 18.74 -6.11 -12.54
N ARG A 9 18.14 -5.44 -11.55
CA ARG A 9 17.29 -6.05 -10.52
C ARG A 9 15.95 -6.51 -11.09
N VAL A 10 15.38 -5.76 -12.05
CA VAL A 10 14.18 -6.17 -12.78
C VAL A 10 14.50 -7.35 -13.69
N ASN A 11 15.66 -7.35 -14.35
CA ASN A 11 16.14 -8.52 -15.12
C ASN A 11 16.23 -9.77 -14.23
N ALA A 12 16.86 -9.64 -13.06
CA ALA A 12 16.99 -10.74 -12.11
C ALA A 12 15.63 -11.23 -11.59
N TYR A 13 14.66 -10.33 -11.40
CA TYR A 13 13.29 -10.69 -11.03
C TYR A 13 12.59 -11.50 -12.12
N ILE A 14 12.68 -11.06 -13.37
CA ILE A 14 12.08 -11.75 -14.53
C ILE A 14 12.72 -13.13 -14.67
N LEU A 15 14.05 -13.23 -14.65
CA LEU A 15 14.77 -14.51 -14.79
C LEU A 15 14.41 -15.54 -13.70
N LYS A 16 14.12 -15.07 -12.47
CA LYS A 16 13.68 -15.92 -11.35
C LYS A 16 12.19 -16.27 -11.38
N SER A 17 11.42 -15.65 -12.26
CA SER A 17 9.98 -15.92 -12.40
C SER A 17 9.74 -17.24 -13.14
N ALA A 18 8.56 -17.82 -12.95
CA ALA A 18 8.16 -19.06 -13.64
C ALA A 18 8.22 -18.92 -15.16
N ASP A 19 8.45 -20.03 -15.87
CA ASP A 19 8.70 -20.03 -17.32
C ASP A 19 7.59 -19.33 -18.13
N PHE A 20 6.32 -19.53 -17.74
CA PHE A 20 5.17 -18.88 -18.39
C PHE A 20 5.14 -17.36 -18.16
N ALA A 21 5.66 -16.89 -17.03
CA ALA A 21 5.60 -15.50 -16.61
C ALA A 21 6.64 -14.64 -17.33
N ARG A 22 7.83 -15.19 -17.61
CA ARG A 22 8.94 -14.47 -18.27
C ARG A 22 8.51 -13.70 -19.53
N PRO A 23 7.92 -14.35 -20.56
CA PRO A 23 7.51 -13.64 -21.78
C PRO A 23 6.43 -12.58 -21.53
N ILE A 24 5.57 -12.79 -20.53
CA ILE A 24 4.53 -11.82 -20.16
C ILE A 24 5.16 -10.57 -19.54
N LEU A 25 6.08 -10.76 -18.60
CA LEU A 25 6.74 -9.65 -17.90
C LEU A 25 7.65 -8.85 -18.83
N GLU A 26 8.36 -9.52 -19.73
CA GLU A 26 9.18 -8.86 -20.76
C GLU A 26 8.32 -8.02 -21.69
N HIS A 27 7.21 -8.57 -22.19
CA HIS A 27 6.27 -7.82 -23.03
C HIS A 27 5.68 -6.60 -22.31
N LEU A 28 5.25 -6.77 -21.06
CA LEU A 28 4.73 -5.66 -20.25
C LEU A 28 5.77 -4.56 -20.05
N ARG A 29 7.02 -4.94 -19.75
CA ARG A 29 8.14 -4.00 -19.59
C ARG A 29 8.40 -3.22 -20.87
N ASP A 30 8.43 -3.90 -22.01
CA ASP A 30 8.61 -3.27 -23.32
C ASP A 30 7.50 -2.27 -23.63
N LEU A 31 6.23 -2.61 -23.33
CA LEU A 31 5.11 -1.70 -23.51
C LEU A 31 5.21 -0.46 -22.63
N VAL A 32 5.68 -0.60 -21.38
CA VAL A 32 5.92 0.54 -20.48
C VAL A 32 6.94 1.51 -21.09
N HIS A 33 8.10 1.01 -21.55
CA HIS A 33 9.14 1.85 -22.16
C HIS A 33 8.72 2.44 -23.51
N LYS A 34 7.93 1.71 -24.31
CA LYS A 34 7.33 2.24 -25.55
C LYS A 34 6.36 3.38 -25.28
N ALA A 35 5.59 3.30 -24.19
CA ALA A 35 4.61 4.32 -23.84
C ALA A 35 5.23 5.53 -23.13
N CYS A 36 6.26 5.30 -22.32
CA CYS A 36 6.96 6.31 -21.51
C CYS A 36 8.47 5.99 -21.52
N PRO A 37 9.23 6.50 -22.50
CA PRO A 37 10.67 6.25 -22.61
C PRO A 37 11.49 6.81 -21.44
N GLU A 38 10.94 7.79 -20.70
CA GLU A 38 11.56 8.32 -19.48
C GLU A 38 11.23 7.52 -18.21
N ALA A 39 10.49 6.42 -18.33
CA ALA A 39 10.15 5.58 -17.18
C ALA A 39 11.43 4.97 -16.58
N ALA A 40 11.69 5.30 -15.32
CA ALA A 40 12.73 4.66 -14.52
C ALA A 40 12.18 3.40 -13.85
N GLU A 41 13.01 2.38 -13.76
CA GLU A 41 12.69 1.10 -13.12
C GLU A 41 13.22 1.06 -11.68
N THR A 42 12.50 0.39 -10.79
CA THR A 42 12.94 0.17 -9.42
C THR A 42 12.31 -1.08 -8.82
N ILE A 43 12.85 -1.55 -7.70
CA ILE A 43 12.24 -2.63 -6.90
C ILE A 43 11.71 -2.02 -5.61
N LYS A 44 10.41 -2.17 -5.35
CA LYS A 44 9.78 -1.82 -4.06
C LYS A 44 9.02 -3.03 -3.55
N TRP A 45 9.14 -3.31 -2.26
CA TRP A 45 8.49 -4.46 -1.61
C TRP A 45 8.74 -5.81 -2.33
N GLY A 46 9.94 -5.97 -2.93
CA GLY A 46 10.34 -7.18 -3.65
C GLY A 46 9.73 -7.36 -5.04
N MET A 47 9.06 -6.34 -5.58
CA MET A 47 8.42 -6.38 -6.91
C MET A 47 8.90 -5.22 -7.81
N PRO A 48 8.88 -5.39 -9.14
CA PRO A 48 9.16 -4.31 -10.10
C PRO A 48 8.12 -3.19 -10.09
N PHE A 49 8.61 -1.96 -9.99
CA PHE A 49 7.86 -0.72 -10.12
C PHE A 49 8.50 0.15 -11.21
N PHE A 50 7.64 0.92 -11.88
CA PHE A 50 8.04 1.92 -12.85
C PHE A 50 7.63 3.29 -12.33
N THR A 51 8.52 4.27 -12.48
CA THR A 51 8.30 5.65 -12.10
C THR A 51 8.50 6.57 -13.28
N CYS A 52 7.63 7.57 -13.44
CA CYS A 52 7.80 8.65 -14.41
C CYS A 52 7.89 9.96 -13.61
N ASN A 53 8.95 10.75 -13.83
CA ASN A 53 9.21 11.98 -13.07
C ASN A 53 9.11 11.78 -11.54
N GLU A 54 9.80 10.74 -11.04
CA GLU A 54 9.82 10.33 -9.62
C GLU A 54 8.47 9.86 -9.03
N GLN A 55 7.37 9.94 -9.79
CA GLN A 55 6.06 9.46 -9.37
C GLN A 55 5.83 8.02 -9.83
N LEU A 56 5.16 7.22 -8.99
CA LEU A 56 4.80 5.84 -9.33
C LEU A 56 3.80 5.82 -10.48
N LEU A 57 4.16 5.09 -11.54
CA LEU A 57 3.36 4.91 -12.75
C LEU A 57 2.58 3.60 -12.67
N CYS A 58 3.31 2.48 -12.60
CA CYS A 58 2.75 1.15 -12.60
C CYS A 58 3.70 0.13 -11.95
N SER A 59 3.21 -1.09 -11.77
CA SER A 59 3.96 -2.22 -11.27
C SER A 59 3.44 -3.52 -11.86
N PHE A 60 4.30 -4.53 -11.92
CA PHE A 60 3.89 -5.89 -12.19
C PHE A 60 4.51 -6.85 -11.18
N ALA A 61 3.87 -8.00 -11.02
CA ALA A 61 4.38 -9.08 -10.18
C ALA A 61 4.04 -10.43 -10.78
N ALA A 62 4.97 -11.38 -10.69
CA ALA A 62 4.76 -12.78 -10.97
C ALA A 62 4.41 -13.55 -9.69
N PHE A 63 3.38 -14.38 -9.79
CA PHE A 63 2.99 -15.38 -8.81
C PHE A 63 3.20 -16.79 -9.38
N LYS A 64 2.95 -17.81 -8.55
CA LYS A 64 3.14 -19.22 -8.93
C LYS A 64 2.41 -19.65 -10.20
N ALA A 65 1.25 -19.05 -10.50
CA ALA A 65 0.37 -19.47 -11.59
C ALA A 65 -0.20 -18.33 -12.45
N HIS A 66 0.15 -17.08 -12.14
CA HIS A 66 -0.29 -15.91 -12.92
C HIS A 66 0.64 -14.71 -12.69
N CYS A 67 0.61 -13.74 -13.59
CA CYS A 67 1.14 -12.41 -13.41
C CYS A 67 0.01 -11.44 -13.04
N SER A 68 0.41 -10.32 -12.47
CA SER A 68 -0.46 -9.18 -12.18
C SER A 68 0.16 -7.91 -12.71
N PHE A 69 -0.70 -6.97 -13.10
CA PHE A 69 -0.31 -5.62 -13.48
C PHE A 69 -1.21 -4.60 -12.79
N THR A 70 -0.61 -3.52 -12.29
CA THR A 70 -1.30 -2.48 -11.52
C THR A 70 -0.86 -1.10 -11.98
N PHE A 71 -1.83 -0.23 -12.31
CA PHE A 71 -1.57 1.20 -12.45
C PHE A 71 -1.69 1.87 -11.08
N TRP A 72 -0.70 2.69 -10.72
CA TRP A 72 -0.65 3.27 -9.37
C TRP A 72 -1.85 4.18 -9.07
N LYS A 73 -2.19 5.05 -10.03
CA LYS A 73 -3.38 5.92 -9.98
C LYS A 73 -4.56 5.33 -10.77
N GLY A 74 -4.60 4.01 -10.92
CA GLY A 74 -5.60 3.34 -11.76
C GLY A 74 -7.06 3.55 -11.33
N ALA A 75 -7.33 3.89 -10.07
CA ALA A 75 -8.66 4.27 -9.60
C ALA A 75 -9.14 5.64 -10.11
N HIS A 76 -8.23 6.47 -10.63
CA HIS A 76 -8.50 7.79 -11.22
C HIS A 76 -8.39 7.78 -12.75
N MET A 77 -8.26 6.59 -13.35
CA MET A 77 -8.22 6.42 -14.80
C MET A 77 -9.59 6.01 -15.30
N ASP A 78 -10.04 6.65 -16.38
CA ASP A 78 -11.18 6.16 -17.15
C ASP A 78 -10.85 4.82 -17.81
N ASP A 79 -11.85 3.96 -17.91
CA ASP A 79 -11.73 2.63 -18.52
C ASP A 79 -12.69 2.43 -19.72
N PRO A 80 -12.57 3.24 -20.79
CA PRO A 80 -13.47 3.16 -21.94
C PRO A 80 -13.41 1.83 -22.69
N ASP A 81 -12.26 1.15 -22.62
CA ASP A 81 -12.01 -0.12 -23.30
C ASP A 81 -12.27 -1.34 -22.38
N ASN A 82 -12.81 -1.13 -21.16
CA ASN A 82 -13.17 -2.15 -20.16
C ASN A 82 -12.04 -3.16 -19.83
N ILE A 83 -10.80 -2.68 -19.72
CA ILE A 83 -9.65 -3.52 -19.41
C ILE A 83 -9.47 -3.75 -17.91
N PHE A 84 -10.08 -2.94 -17.05
CA PHE A 84 -10.01 -3.10 -15.60
C PHE A 84 -11.02 -4.12 -15.10
N ARG A 85 -10.53 -5.09 -14.34
CA ARG A 85 -11.34 -6.08 -13.65
C ARG A 85 -11.78 -5.53 -12.30
N LYS A 86 -13.01 -5.89 -11.89
CA LYS A 86 -13.54 -5.52 -10.58
C LYS A 86 -12.63 -6.01 -9.45
N ARG A 87 -12.36 -5.11 -8.51
CA ARG A 87 -11.49 -5.37 -7.36
C ARG A 87 -12.08 -6.51 -6.54
N GLY A 88 -11.33 -7.61 -6.38
CA GLY A 88 -11.74 -8.78 -5.60
C GLY A 88 -12.20 -9.99 -6.41
N GLU A 89 -12.51 -9.84 -7.71
CA GLU A 89 -12.94 -10.99 -8.51
C GLU A 89 -11.79 -11.86 -9.01
N ASN A 90 -10.57 -11.32 -9.22
CA ASN A 90 -9.51 -12.07 -9.91
C ASN A 90 -8.06 -11.73 -9.51
N GLY A 91 -7.75 -11.69 -8.21
CA GLY A 91 -6.37 -11.56 -7.72
C GLY A 91 -5.86 -10.11 -7.57
N MET A 92 -4.56 -9.96 -7.30
CA MET A 92 -3.90 -8.67 -7.14
C MET A 92 -3.75 -7.98 -8.51
N GLY A 93 -4.01 -6.68 -8.58
CA GLY A 93 -3.87 -5.88 -9.81
C GLY A 93 -5.19 -5.60 -10.54
N GLN A 94 -5.12 -4.75 -11.55
CA GLN A 94 -6.30 -4.24 -12.27
C GLN A 94 -6.63 -5.03 -13.53
N LEU A 95 -5.68 -5.76 -14.11
CA LEU A 95 -5.92 -6.61 -15.28
C LEU A 95 -6.40 -8.03 -14.92
N GLY A 96 -6.51 -8.36 -13.62
CA GLY A 96 -6.78 -9.71 -13.15
C GLY A 96 -5.57 -10.64 -13.26
N LYS A 97 -5.83 -11.96 -13.29
CA LYS A 97 -4.80 -13.00 -13.42
C LYS A 97 -4.37 -13.14 -14.88
N ILE A 98 -3.14 -12.74 -15.19
CA ILE A 98 -2.56 -12.85 -16.53
C ILE A 98 -1.78 -14.17 -16.58
N THR A 99 -2.24 -15.15 -17.35
CA THR A 99 -1.61 -16.47 -17.47
C THR A 99 -0.90 -16.65 -18.81
N SER A 100 -1.26 -15.85 -19.80
CA SER A 100 -0.66 -15.83 -21.13
C SER A 100 -0.71 -14.43 -21.74
N LEU A 101 0.03 -14.21 -22.82
CA LEU A 101 -0.04 -12.96 -23.60
C LEU A 101 -1.43 -12.68 -24.17
N LYS A 102 -2.28 -13.71 -24.32
CA LYS A 102 -3.66 -13.56 -24.83
C LYS A 102 -4.60 -12.91 -23.81
N ASP A 103 -4.23 -12.92 -22.54
CA ASP A 103 -5.02 -12.32 -21.46
C ASP A 103 -4.81 -10.79 -21.39
N LEU A 104 -3.81 -10.27 -22.12
CA LEU A 104 -3.52 -8.85 -22.20
C LEU A 104 -4.41 -8.17 -23.25
N PRO A 105 -4.81 -6.90 -23.02
CA PRO A 105 -5.42 -6.12 -24.08
C PRO A 105 -4.42 -5.88 -25.21
N SER A 106 -4.91 -5.50 -26.39
CA SER A 106 -4.02 -5.18 -27.52
C SER A 106 -2.99 -4.11 -27.13
N ASP A 107 -1.77 -4.23 -27.66
CA ASP A 107 -0.67 -3.31 -27.39
C ASP A 107 -1.07 -1.83 -27.58
N LYS A 108 -1.89 -1.54 -28.59
CA LYS A 108 -2.39 -0.18 -28.86
C LYS A 108 -3.24 0.36 -27.71
N ILE A 109 -4.18 -0.45 -27.21
CA ILE A 109 -5.02 -0.09 -26.07
C ILE A 109 -4.13 0.04 -24.83
N PHE A 110 -3.24 -0.91 -24.59
CA PHE A 110 -2.40 -0.87 -23.40
C PHE A 110 -1.48 0.35 -23.34
N ILE A 111 -0.86 0.70 -24.47
CA ILE A 111 -0.04 1.92 -24.60
C ILE A 111 -0.87 3.18 -24.35
N LYS A 112 -2.13 3.24 -24.82
CA LYS A 112 -3.03 4.37 -24.53
C LYS A 112 -3.23 4.53 -23.01
N TYR A 113 -3.48 3.44 -22.29
CA TYR A 113 -3.64 3.47 -20.83
C TYR A 113 -2.34 3.84 -20.11
N LEU A 114 -1.20 3.32 -20.54
CA LEU A 114 0.11 3.69 -19.99
C LEU A 114 0.41 5.18 -20.19
N LYS A 115 0.09 5.75 -21.35
CA LYS A 115 0.22 7.20 -21.59
C LYS A 115 -0.71 8.02 -20.72
N THR A 116 -1.96 7.57 -20.51
CA THR A 116 -2.89 8.22 -19.57
C THR A 116 -2.35 8.16 -18.14
N ALA A 117 -1.83 7.00 -17.71
CA ALA A 117 -1.22 6.84 -16.40
C ALA A 117 0.02 7.74 -16.24
N ALA A 118 0.84 7.87 -17.29
CA ALA A 118 1.99 8.77 -17.29
C ALA A 118 1.54 10.22 -17.13
N LYS A 119 0.55 10.68 -17.90
CA LYS A 119 -0.03 12.03 -17.74
C LYS A 119 -0.59 12.27 -16.34
N LEU A 120 -1.27 11.29 -15.75
CA LEU A 120 -1.78 11.38 -14.38
C LEU A 120 -0.65 11.37 -13.34
N SER A 121 0.49 10.76 -13.64
CA SER A 121 1.68 10.79 -12.78
C SER A 121 2.45 12.11 -12.89
N THR A 122 2.38 12.83 -14.01
CA THR A 122 3.09 14.12 -14.20
C THR A 122 2.23 15.34 -13.93
N ALA A 123 0.91 15.22 -14.07
CA ALA A 123 -0.03 16.24 -13.63
C ALA A 123 0.12 16.40 -12.12
N SER A 124 0.81 17.47 -11.73
CA SER A 124 1.18 17.88 -10.37
C SER A 124 0.15 17.44 -9.34
N THR A 125 0.30 16.21 -8.89
CA THR A 125 -0.25 15.82 -7.62
C THR A 125 0.78 16.34 -6.64
N PRO A 126 0.43 17.28 -5.74
CA PRO A 126 1.27 17.57 -4.58
C PRO A 126 1.74 16.22 -4.00
N PRO A 127 2.98 16.12 -3.47
CA PRO A 127 3.49 14.87 -2.91
C PRO A 127 2.37 14.25 -2.12
N ALA A 128 1.95 13.03 -2.53
CA ALA A 128 0.76 12.38 -2.01
C ALA A 128 0.70 12.70 -0.54
N ALA A 129 -0.26 13.53 -0.14
CA ALA A 129 -0.36 14.02 1.22
C ALA A 129 -0.14 12.79 2.08
N GLN A 130 0.97 12.75 2.86
CA GLN A 130 1.18 11.74 3.88
C GLN A 130 -0.18 11.58 4.52
N LYS A 131 -0.85 10.44 4.29
CA LYS A 131 -2.31 10.28 4.54
C LYS A 131 -2.70 11.25 5.63
N THR A 132 -3.24 12.41 5.27
CA THR A 132 -3.66 13.36 6.28
C THR A 132 -4.78 12.60 6.93
N THR A 133 -4.47 12.11 8.13
CA THR A 133 -5.36 11.30 8.94
C THR A 133 -6.74 11.92 8.79
N PRO A 134 -7.75 11.18 8.31
CA PRO A 134 -9.10 11.73 8.18
C PRO A 134 -9.40 12.45 9.49
N GLY A 135 -9.67 13.75 9.37
CA GLY A 135 -9.55 14.72 10.46
C GLY A 135 -10.13 14.18 11.75
N LYS A 136 -9.42 14.43 12.87
CA LYS A 136 -9.79 14.09 14.25
C LYS A 136 -11.20 13.51 14.34
N LYS A 137 -11.35 12.20 14.12
CA LYS A 137 -12.46 11.51 14.76
C LYS A 137 -12.14 11.65 16.23
N GLU A 138 -12.94 12.40 16.96
CA GLU A 138 -12.89 12.41 18.42
C GLU A 138 -12.88 10.94 18.84
N LEU A 139 -11.79 10.48 19.45
CA LEU A 139 -11.74 9.11 19.92
C LEU A 139 -12.73 9.03 21.07
N GLU A 140 -13.80 8.24 20.91
CA GLU A 140 -14.76 8.03 22.01
C GLU A 140 -14.09 7.16 23.09
N VAL A 141 -13.44 7.84 24.04
CA VAL A 141 -12.86 7.22 25.22
C VAL A 141 -13.94 7.18 26.31
N PRO A 142 -14.34 6.00 26.80
CA PRO A 142 -15.29 5.93 27.91
C PRO A 142 -14.78 6.69 29.15
N ASP A 143 -15.67 7.39 29.85
CA ASP A 143 -15.32 8.25 30.99
C ASP A 143 -14.55 7.51 32.10
N TRP A 144 -14.91 6.26 32.35
CA TRP A 144 -14.25 5.42 33.36
C TRP A 144 -12.78 5.13 32.99
N LEU A 145 -12.48 4.96 31.71
CA LEU A 145 -11.12 4.70 31.22
C LEU A 145 -10.30 5.99 31.27
N LEU A 146 -10.86 7.10 30.81
CA LEU A 146 -10.21 8.41 30.86
C LEU A 146 -9.87 8.81 32.30
N SER A 147 -10.80 8.58 33.23
CA SER A 147 -10.61 8.84 34.65
C SER A 147 -9.51 7.98 35.26
N ALA A 148 -9.42 6.69 34.88
CA ALA A 148 -8.36 5.81 35.33
C ALA A 148 -6.97 6.22 34.81
N ILE A 149 -6.88 6.63 33.53
CA ILE A 149 -5.63 7.12 32.94
C ILE A 149 -5.20 8.44 33.59
N LYS A 150 -6.12 9.40 33.77
CA LYS A 150 -5.85 10.70 34.40
C LYS A 150 -5.35 10.60 35.85
N LYS A 151 -5.74 9.54 36.59
CA LYS A 151 -5.24 9.29 37.95
C LYS A 151 -3.73 9.00 37.99
N ASN A 152 -3.15 8.48 36.91
CA ASN A 152 -1.71 8.26 36.78
C ASN A 152 -1.09 9.33 35.88
N LYS A 153 -0.45 10.34 36.49
CA LYS A 153 0.14 11.48 35.75
C LYS A 153 1.11 11.06 34.63
N LYS A 154 1.94 10.03 34.85
CA LYS A 154 2.88 9.54 33.83
C LYS A 154 2.14 8.89 32.66
N ALA A 155 1.16 8.05 32.96
CA ALA A 155 0.35 7.41 31.93
C ALA A 155 -0.49 8.43 31.15
N TRP A 156 -1.04 9.44 31.82
CA TRP A 156 -1.78 10.53 31.18
C TRP A 156 -0.92 11.34 30.22
N THR A 157 0.28 11.77 30.62
CA THR A 157 1.16 12.54 29.72
C THR A 157 1.52 11.75 28.47
N THR A 158 1.87 10.47 28.63
CA THR A 158 2.14 9.58 27.50
C THR A 158 0.90 9.37 26.63
N PHE A 159 -0.25 9.11 27.24
CA PHE A 159 -1.49 8.88 26.53
C PHE A 159 -1.91 10.13 25.76
N ASP A 160 -1.84 11.32 26.35
CA ASP A 160 -2.17 12.59 25.70
C ASP A 160 -1.25 12.87 24.50
N ALA A 161 0.05 12.56 24.63
CA ALA A 161 1.04 12.68 23.57
C ALA A 161 0.93 11.62 22.46
N PHE A 162 0.18 10.53 22.66
CA PHE A 162 0.03 9.49 21.64
C PHE A 162 -0.76 9.94 20.41
N SER A 163 -0.39 9.38 19.26
CA SER A 163 -1.15 9.51 18.02
C SER A 163 -2.55 8.90 18.17
N TYR A 164 -3.50 9.34 17.34
CA TYR A 164 -4.87 8.81 17.33
C TYR A 164 -4.90 7.28 17.26
N SER A 165 -4.08 6.69 16.38
CA SER A 165 -3.99 5.23 16.22
C SER A 165 -3.55 4.54 17.52
N ASN A 166 -2.52 5.06 18.18
CA ASN A 166 -2.01 4.48 19.43
C ASN A 166 -3.05 4.60 20.56
N LYS A 167 -3.73 5.75 20.67
CA LYS A 167 -4.83 5.95 21.63
C LYS A 167 -5.96 4.96 21.35
N LYS A 168 -6.36 4.82 20.08
CA LYS A 168 -7.43 3.93 19.63
C LYS A 168 -7.14 2.47 19.96
N GLU A 169 -5.94 1.98 19.69
CA GLU A 169 -5.56 0.59 19.99
C GLU A 169 -5.68 0.26 21.49
N TYR A 170 -5.27 1.18 22.38
CA TYR A 170 -5.45 0.99 23.82
C TYR A 170 -6.93 0.97 24.21
N VAL A 171 -7.72 1.92 23.71
CA VAL A 171 -9.15 2.00 24.02
C VAL A 171 -9.88 0.74 23.54
N GLU A 172 -9.72 0.34 22.28
CA GLU A 172 -10.34 -0.87 21.73
C GLU A 172 -9.89 -2.13 22.45
N TRP A 173 -8.62 -2.24 22.83
CA TRP A 173 -8.13 -3.40 23.57
C TRP A 173 -8.78 -3.51 24.95
N ILE A 174 -8.95 -2.40 25.67
CA ILE A 174 -9.55 -2.45 27.01
C ILE A 174 -11.08 -2.63 26.90
N THR A 175 -11.75 -1.94 25.96
CA THR A 175 -13.22 -2.02 25.80
C THR A 175 -13.70 -3.33 25.18
N SER A 176 -12.88 -4.01 24.38
CA SER A 176 -13.21 -5.33 23.81
C SER A 176 -13.24 -6.47 24.84
N ALA A 177 -12.87 -6.22 26.10
CA ALA A 177 -12.92 -7.24 27.15
C ALA A 177 -14.37 -7.61 27.51
N LYS A 178 -14.73 -8.89 27.34
CA LYS A 178 -16.08 -9.40 27.65
C LYS A 178 -16.37 -9.55 29.15
N THR A 179 -15.33 -9.68 29.98
CA THR A 179 -15.45 -9.84 31.44
C THR A 179 -14.80 -8.69 32.18
N ALA A 180 -15.38 -8.29 33.32
CA ALA A 180 -14.88 -7.21 34.15
C ALA A 180 -13.42 -7.48 34.62
N ALA A 181 -13.14 -8.68 35.11
CA ALA A 181 -11.79 -9.07 35.54
C ALA A 181 -10.73 -8.92 34.42
N THR A 182 -11.07 -9.26 33.18
CA THR A 182 -10.14 -9.07 32.05
C THR A 182 -9.95 -7.59 31.74
N ARG A 183 -11.01 -6.79 31.84
CA ARG A 183 -10.94 -5.34 31.63
C ARG A 183 -10.02 -4.68 32.66
N ASP A 184 -10.11 -5.07 33.93
CA ASP A 184 -9.29 -4.51 35.01
C ASP A 184 -7.80 -4.92 34.88
N ASN A 185 -7.53 -6.16 34.48
CA ASN A 185 -6.16 -6.60 34.17
C ASN A 185 -5.58 -5.82 32.98
N ARG A 186 -6.35 -5.65 31.90
CA ARG A 186 -5.93 -4.85 30.73
C ARG A 186 -5.72 -3.38 31.08
N LEU A 187 -6.54 -2.82 31.96
CA LEU A 187 -6.37 -1.45 32.44
C LEU A 187 -5.07 -1.30 33.24
N THR A 188 -4.79 -2.24 34.14
CA THR A 188 -3.55 -2.26 34.94
C THR A 188 -2.31 -2.32 34.04
N ASP A 189 -2.30 -3.26 33.09
CA ASP A 189 -1.22 -3.40 32.09
C ASP A 189 -1.06 -2.14 31.23
N ALA A 190 -2.18 -1.57 30.78
CA ALA A 190 -2.17 -0.36 29.97
C ALA A 190 -1.58 0.83 30.74
N LEU A 191 -1.92 1.01 32.02
CA LEU A 191 -1.36 2.07 32.86
C LEU A 191 0.15 1.88 33.06
N ALA A 192 0.62 0.64 33.27
CA ALA A 192 2.04 0.35 33.40
C ALA A 192 2.79 0.67 32.10
N TRP A 193 2.30 0.18 30.95
CA TRP A 193 2.94 0.42 29.65
C TRP A 193 2.93 1.89 29.25
N MET A 194 1.82 2.61 29.48
CA MET A 194 1.76 4.05 29.24
C MET A 194 2.71 4.82 30.16
N ALA A 195 2.86 4.41 31.43
CA ALA A 195 3.83 5.05 32.33
C ALA A 195 5.29 4.85 31.88
N GLU A 196 5.56 3.79 31.11
CA GLU A 196 6.86 3.50 30.48
C GLU A 196 7.01 4.09 29.06
N GLY A 197 6.02 4.83 28.54
CA GLY A 197 6.08 5.38 27.18
C GLY A 197 5.77 4.38 26.05
N LYS A 198 5.31 3.18 26.38
CA LYS A 198 5.13 2.07 25.42
C LYS A 198 3.76 2.13 24.74
N ILE A 199 3.74 1.93 23.42
CA ILE A 199 2.50 1.75 22.65
C ILE A 199 1.91 0.35 22.89
N ARG A 200 0.63 0.10 22.60
CA ARG A 200 -0.01 -1.20 22.91
C ARG A 200 0.73 -2.40 22.33
N ASN A 201 1.20 -2.27 21.10
CA ASN A 201 1.91 -3.32 20.36
C ASN A 201 3.44 -3.17 20.40
N TRP A 202 3.98 -2.52 21.44
CA TRP A 202 5.41 -2.24 21.58
C TRP A 202 6.31 -3.47 21.40
N LYS A 203 5.85 -4.66 21.79
CA LYS A 203 6.61 -5.92 21.63
C LYS A 203 6.88 -6.32 20.16
N TYR A 204 6.15 -5.73 19.22
CA TYR A 204 6.28 -6.00 17.78
C TYR A 204 6.96 -4.87 17.02
N VAL A 205 7.29 -3.78 17.70
CA VAL A 205 8.08 -2.68 17.14
C VAL A 205 9.56 -2.99 17.42
N LYS A 206 10.30 -3.39 16.40
CA LYS A 206 11.76 -3.53 16.44
C LYS A 206 12.43 -2.20 16.17
#